data_AF-A0A821N8M4-F1
#
_entry.id   AF-A0A821N8M4-F1
#
_cell.length_a   1.000
_cell.length_b   1.000
_cell.length_c   1.000
_cell.angle_alpha   90.00
_cell.angle_beta   90.00
_cell.angle_gamma   90.00
#
_symmetry.space_group_name_H-M   'P 1'
#
loop_
_entity.id
_entity.type
_entity.pdbx_description
1 polymer ?
#
loop_
_entity_poly.entity_id
_entity_poly.type
_entity_poly.pdbx_seq_one_letter_code
_entity_poly.pdbx_strand_id
1 'polypeptide(L)'
;CNGHGMRSSNGRCKCDSNWTNTDCSRSLIRFPNELNILKHVYYTSYGTTYNSTCGTIFNNTCKREFETNYMDINHEHTYVHIELDDRCMSKTYIRKNGDGWIRLQYRQINLHQWNTLHIFKDHQLNIIKLLPQYILQLRLIQNSPIIGRPPWSIEQFHIFHIHSHLQWFSLEDKNYTKWNSTFLKILNTTNQIIYETKDVYFNSDYILQIEFNSIDYINNILEYSINFGLTWFEISNENELEIIPIKFNHENITFYRLTVPFYFFSIQNNSIRFRFKFSSNYTTNNLQYIYIGNKCLMNCYGNTRCINGECQVMNAITPLVDFRETFEKDFNPTNWLQLELYRHEINRILWTTTNRQAITRPIDLRPMRAIKWTYNLENISKTCNASIYLLISTDGTLTWSILHRFDIPIKNITTLNTSIELFVELKILNTKYHVGQFRWFQPLSSKCNNFTWGLSKIISIKSINIDFITDYFYAISSARSNWESIDGALFAQPDQCNNNIPALIFHETSFSVITVPILIQQFHVLVLQFNTKCDQNVNMKTLQCRNLTTIIEYRTDLSLKWTKLINMEDLACRTSLINGGYFNMHTIKLPFETYSRYDG
;
A
#
# COMPACT_ATOMS: atom_id res chain seq x y z
N CYS A 1 -46.57 -22.80 -25.30
CA CYS A 1 -45.67 -21.97 -26.13
C CYS A 1 -44.80 -21.08 -25.27
N ASN A 2 -44.46 -21.51 -24.03
CA ASN A 2 -43.66 -20.77 -23.04
C ASN A 2 -44.01 -19.27 -22.88
N GLY A 3 -45.27 -18.88 -23.15
CA GLY A 3 -45.69 -17.48 -23.14
C GLY A 3 -45.15 -16.56 -24.23
N HIS A 4 -44.50 -17.11 -25.25
CA HIS A 4 -43.88 -16.39 -26.37
C HIS A 4 -44.44 -16.81 -27.73
N GLY A 5 -45.73 -17.12 -27.77
CA GLY A 5 -46.40 -17.53 -28.99
C GLY A 5 -47.82 -17.98 -28.74
N MET A 6 -48.58 -18.03 -29.82
CA MET A 6 -49.97 -18.46 -29.81
C MET A 6 -50.07 -19.95 -30.12
N ARG A 7 -50.84 -20.69 -29.31
CA ARG A 7 -51.12 -22.09 -29.58
C ARG A 7 -52.16 -22.19 -30.70
N SER A 8 -51.81 -22.84 -31.80
CA SER A 8 -52.74 -23.10 -32.90
C SER A 8 -53.68 -24.25 -32.58
N SER A 9 -54.79 -24.35 -33.32
CA SER A 9 -55.83 -25.37 -33.12
C SER A 9 -55.33 -26.81 -33.24
N ASN A 10 -54.27 -27.03 -34.03
CA ASN A 10 -53.53 -28.29 -34.19
C ASN A 10 -52.43 -28.51 -33.13
N GLY A 11 -52.45 -27.75 -32.03
CA GLY A 11 -51.58 -27.95 -30.87
C GLY A 11 -50.14 -27.46 -31.04
N ARG A 12 -49.78 -26.91 -32.21
CA ARG A 12 -48.46 -26.32 -32.48
C ARG A 12 -48.36 -24.91 -31.91
N CYS A 13 -47.15 -24.46 -31.63
CA CYS A 13 -46.90 -23.09 -31.21
C CYS A 13 -46.46 -22.25 -32.40
N LYS A 14 -47.17 -21.13 -32.63
CA LYS A 14 -46.73 -20.08 -33.53
C LYS A 14 -46.04 -19.01 -32.68
N CYS A 15 -44.72 -18.98 -32.74
CA CYS A 15 -43.91 -18.10 -31.91
C CYS A 15 -44.07 -16.63 -32.29
N ASP A 16 -43.99 -15.78 -31.28
CA ASP A 16 -43.90 -14.33 -31.44
C ASP A 16 -42.56 -13.96 -32.11
N SER A 17 -42.45 -12.73 -32.62
CA SER A 17 -41.21 -12.27 -33.22
C SER A 17 -40.05 -12.40 -32.23
N ASN A 18 -38.91 -12.90 -32.71
CA ASN A 18 -37.68 -13.17 -31.96
C ASN A 18 -37.67 -14.43 -31.09
N TRP A 19 -38.69 -15.29 -31.19
CA TRP A 19 -38.73 -16.59 -30.53
C TRP A 19 -38.77 -17.73 -31.54
N THR A 20 -38.10 -18.82 -31.22
CA THR A 20 -37.94 -20.00 -32.08
C THR A 20 -38.08 -21.30 -31.28
N ASN A 21 -37.95 -22.43 -31.97
CA ASN A 21 -38.29 -23.80 -31.56
C ASN A 21 -39.80 -24.11 -31.54
N THR A 22 -40.12 -25.40 -31.47
CA THR A 22 -41.48 -25.95 -31.55
C THR A 22 -42.39 -25.52 -30.39
N ASP A 23 -41.82 -25.05 -29.29
CA ASP A 23 -42.49 -24.61 -28.08
C ASP A 23 -42.25 -23.13 -27.75
N CYS A 24 -41.50 -22.39 -28.58
CA CYS A 24 -41.11 -20.99 -28.36
C CYS A 24 -40.25 -20.77 -27.11
N SER A 25 -39.47 -21.77 -26.69
CA SER A 25 -38.56 -21.67 -25.54
C SER A 25 -37.26 -20.90 -25.81
N ARG A 26 -36.86 -20.75 -27.08
CA ARG A 26 -35.55 -20.19 -27.42
C ARG A 26 -35.68 -18.80 -28.02
N SER A 27 -35.00 -17.83 -27.42
CA SER A 27 -34.86 -16.48 -27.97
C SER A 27 -33.81 -16.44 -29.08
N LEU A 28 -34.10 -15.69 -30.15
CA LEU A 28 -33.16 -15.32 -31.21
C LEU A 28 -32.30 -14.10 -30.86
N ILE A 29 -32.65 -13.37 -29.79
CA ILE A 29 -31.97 -12.15 -29.35
C ILE A 29 -31.35 -12.39 -27.97
N ARG A 30 -30.15 -11.85 -27.74
CA ARG A 30 -29.56 -11.78 -26.40
C ARG A 30 -30.32 -10.76 -25.55
N PHE A 31 -30.80 -11.19 -24.39
CA PHE A 31 -31.44 -10.26 -23.46
C PHE A 31 -30.40 -9.31 -22.84
N PRO A 32 -30.81 -8.06 -22.54
CA PRO A 32 -29.97 -7.16 -21.77
C PRO A 32 -29.70 -7.73 -20.37
N ASN A 33 -28.48 -7.52 -19.88
CA ASN A 33 -28.02 -7.90 -18.55
C ASN A 33 -28.00 -6.73 -17.55
N GLU A 34 -28.16 -5.50 -18.04
CA GLU A 34 -28.31 -4.28 -17.24
C GLU A 34 -29.40 -3.39 -17.84
N LEU A 35 -30.10 -2.63 -17.00
CA LEU A 35 -31.17 -1.72 -17.41
C LEU A 35 -31.05 -0.40 -16.65
N ASN A 36 -31.11 0.72 -17.36
CA ASN A 36 -31.31 2.04 -16.79
C ASN A 36 -32.48 2.73 -17.52
N ILE A 37 -33.47 3.24 -16.78
CA ILE A 37 -34.75 3.77 -17.29
C ILE A 37 -34.60 4.87 -18.37
N LEU A 38 -33.43 5.50 -18.50
CA LEU A 38 -33.16 6.52 -19.52
C LEU A 38 -33.23 6.01 -20.98
N LYS A 39 -33.43 4.70 -21.22
CA LYS A 39 -33.64 4.12 -22.56
C LYS A 39 -35.06 3.52 -22.67
N HIS A 40 -36.00 4.28 -23.24
CA HIS A 40 -37.41 3.91 -23.49
C HIS A 40 -37.63 2.60 -24.29
N VAL A 41 -36.58 1.98 -24.84
CA VAL A 41 -36.68 0.78 -25.70
C VAL A 41 -36.90 -0.50 -24.88
N TYR A 42 -36.63 -0.48 -23.56
CA TYR A 42 -36.51 -1.70 -22.75
C TYR A 42 -37.65 -1.94 -21.76
N TYR A 43 -38.71 -1.14 -21.81
CA TYR A 43 -39.88 -1.30 -20.95
C TYR A 43 -41.16 -0.84 -21.63
N THR A 44 -42.28 -1.32 -21.12
CA THR A 44 -43.64 -0.90 -21.46
C THR A 44 -44.27 -0.26 -20.23
N SER A 45 -45.07 0.78 -20.43
CA SER A 45 -45.79 1.43 -19.34
C SER A 45 -47.26 1.64 -19.70
N TYR A 46 -48.12 1.41 -18.71
CA TYR A 46 -49.57 1.55 -18.81
C TYR A 46 -50.07 2.55 -17.78
N GLY A 47 -50.98 3.41 -18.22
CA GLY A 47 -51.60 4.41 -17.36
C GLY A 47 -50.71 5.58 -16.99
N THR A 48 -49.77 5.91 -17.88
CA THR A 48 -48.78 6.96 -17.68
C THR A 48 -49.11 8.23 -18.43
N THR A 49 -48.79 9.37 -17.83
CA THR A 49 -48.68 10.68 -18.50
C THR A 49 -47.31 11.26 -18.24
N TYR A 50 -46.72 11.94 -19.22
CA TYR A 50 -45.46 12.63 -19.03
C TYR A 50 -45.68 14.03 -18.45
N ASN A 51 -44.86 14.42 -17.47
CA ASN A 51 -44.81 15.75 -16.89
C ASN A 51 -43.36 16.23 -16.84
N SER A 52 -43.11 17.46 -17.28
CA SER A 52 -41.77 18.07 -17.29
C SER A 52 -41.12 18.18 -15.90
N THR A 53 -41.91 18.20 -14.82
CA THR A 53 -41.41 18.30 -13.44
C THR A 53 -41.18 16.94 -12.77
N CYS A 54 -41.91 15.91 -13.18
CA CYS A 54 -41.97 14.61 -12.49
C CYS A 54 -41.55 13.43 -13.35
N GLY A 55 -41.21 13.65 -14.62
CA GLY A 55 -41.02 12.59 -15.60
C GLY A 55 -42.31 11.81 -15.88
N THR A 56 -42.22 10.49 -15.83
CA THR A 56 -43.33 9.58 -16.16
C THR A 56 -44.22 9.33 -14.94
N ILE A 57 -45.41 9.95 -14.92
CA ILE A 57 -46.38 9.83 -13.82
C ILE A 57 -47.42 8.74 -14.13
N PHE A 58 -47.63 7.83 -13.19
CA PHE A 58 -48.69 6.81 -13.21
C PHE A 58 -49.94 7.34 -12.50
N ASN A 59 -50.86 7.95 -13.25
CA ASN A 59 -52.05 8.61 -12.71
C ASN A 59 -53.39 8.02 -13.21
N ASN A 60 -53.39 7.17 -14.24
CA ASN A 60 -54.62 6.63 -14.84
C ASN A 60 -55.46 5.83 -13.83
N THR A 61 -56.78 5.86 -13.99
CA THR A 61 -57.77 5.23 -13.11
C THR A 61 -57.98 3.74 -13.38
N CYS A 62 -57.59 3.21 -14.54
CA CYS A 62 -57.87 1.81 -14.88
C CYS A 62 -56.72 0.86 -14.49
N LYS A 63 -55.48 1.20 -14.87
CA LYS A 63 -54.30 0.35 -14.66
C LYS A 63 -53.05 1.21 -14.63
N ARG A 64 -52.18 0.96 -13.66
CA ARG A 64 -50.88 1.63 -13.49
C ARG A 64 -49.80 0.57 -13.39
N GLU A 65 -49.04 0.39 -14.46
CA GLU A 65 -48.04 -0.67 -14.55
C GLU A 65 -46.82 -0.21 -15.35
N PHE A 66 -45.64 -0.57 -14.86
CA PHE A 66 -44.37 -0.50 -15.56
C PHE A 66 -43.85 -1.92 -15.68
N GLU A 67 -43.50 -2.38 -16.88
CA GLU A 67 -43.04 -3.75 -17.13
C GLU A 67 -41.80 -3.72 -18.03
N THR A 68 -40.70 -4.34 -17.59
CA THR A 68 -39.46 -4.43 -18.38
C THR A 68 -39.61 -5.46 -19.50
N ASN A 69 -38.73 -5.43 -20.49
CA ASN A 69 -38.51 -6.61 -21.34
C ASN A 69 -37.86 -7.74 -20.54
N TYR A 70 -37.76 -8.93 -21.13
CA TYR A 70 -36.98 -10.03 -20.55
C TYR A 70 -35.50 -9.65 -20.43
N MET A 71 -34.92 -9.97 -19.29
CA MET A 71 -33.55 -9.65 -18.88
C MET A 71 -32.79 -10.94 -18.56
N ASP A 72 -31.53 -11.02 -19.01
CA ASP A 72 -30.63 -12.12 -18.62
C ASP A 72 -29.90 -11.73 -17.32
N ILE A 73 -30.42 -12.22 -16.19
CA ILE A 73 -29.85 -11.94 -14.86
C ILE A 73 -29.28 -13.20 -14.21
N ASN A 74 -28.72 -14.10 -15.03
CA ASN A 74 -28.04 -15.31 -14.55
C ASN A 74 -26.70 -15.04 -13.85
N HIS A 75 -26.36 -13.78 -13.58
CA HIS A 75 -25.21 -13.42 -12.76
C HIS A 75 -25.56 -13.53 -11.28
N GLU A 76 -24.68 -14.18 -10.51
CA GLU A 76 -24.78 -14.14 -9.05
C GLU A 76 -24.74 -12.68 -8.57
N HIS A 77 -25.56 -12.32 -7.58
CA HIS A 77 -25.59 -10.97 -7.01
C HIS A 77 -26.08 -9.87 -7.98
N THR A 78 -27.17 -10.13 -8.72
CA THR A 78 -27.89 -9.10 -9.50
C THR A 78 -28.95 -8.41 -8.64
N TYR A 79 -29.00 -7.07 -8.66
CA TYR A 79 -29.91 -6.25 -7.86
C TYR A 79 -30.78 -5.35 -8.73
N VAL A 80 -31.93 -4.97 -8.19
CA VAL A 80 -32.76 -3.87 -8.70
C VAL A 80 -32.79 -2.74 -7.67
N HIS A 81 -32.43 -1.53 -8.10
CA HIS A 81 -32.57 -0.28 -7.35
C HIS A 81 -33.73 0.51 -7.94
N ILE A 82 -34.63 0.94 -7.07
CA ILE A 82 -35.82 1.70 -7.46
C ILE A 82 -35.98 2.88 -6.53
N GLU A 83 -36.11 4.07 -7.12
CA GLU A 83 -36.40 5.32 -6.45
C GLU A 83 -37.70 5.90 -7.00
N LEU A 84 -38.66 6.15 -6.11
CA LEU A 84 -39.94 6.75 -6.40
C LEU A 84 -39.89 8.26 -6.10
N ASP A 85 -40.42 9.07 -7.01
CA ASP A 85 -40.40 10.53 -6.91
C ASP A 85 -41.49 11.02 -5.94
N ASP A 86 -41.07 11.61 -4.82
CA ASP A 86 -41.97 12.09 -3.77
C ASP A 86 -42.59 13.46 -4.07
N ARG A 87 -42.01 14.24 -4.98
CA ARG A 87 -42.49 15.58 -5.35
C ARG A 87 -43.88 15.54 -5.95
N CYS A 88 -44.21 14.41 -6.56
CA CYS A 88 -45.43 14.20 -7.33
C CYS A 88 -46.35 13.15 -6.68
N MET A 89 -45.99 12.69 -5.48
CA MET A 89 -46.83 11.86 -4.62
C MET A 89 -47.52 12.73 -3.55
N SER A 90 -48.84 12.61 -3.44
CA SER A 90 -49.59 13.32 -2.40
C SER A 90 -49.24 12.77 -1.01
N LYS A 91 -48.62 13.61 -0.16
CA LYS A 91 -48.16 13.28 1.21
C LYS A 91 -49.27 12.82 2.17
N THR A 92 -50.55 12.99 1.83
CA THR A 92 -51.67 12.81 2.75
C THR A 92 -52.36 11.44 2.69
N TYR A 93 -52.11 10.61 1.66
CA TYR A 93 -52.96 9.43 1.38
C TYR A 93 -52.32 8.06 1.58
N ILE A 94 -51.07 8.00 2.02
CA ILE A 94 -50.38 6.73 2.30
C ILE A 94 -51.01 5.99 3.54
N ARG A 95 -51.87 6.68 4.32
CA ARG A 95 -52.38 6.23 5.64
C ARG A 95 -53.59 5.29 5.68
N LYS A 96 -54.20 4.83 4.58
CA LYS A 96 -55.42 4.02 4.67
C LYS A 96 -55.37 2.71 3.89
N ASN A 97 -55.28 1.62 4.66
CA ASN A 97 -55.59 0.23 4.34
C ASN A 97 -55.06 -0.31 3.00
N GLY A 98 -53.86 -0.90 3.02
CA GLY A 98 -53.36 -2.09 2.28
C GLY A 98 -53.62 -2.32 0.78
N ASP A 99 -54.73 -1.87 0.21
CA ASP A 99 -55.19 -2.25 -1.12
C ASP A 99 -54.56 -1.46 -2.26
N GLY A 100 -53.74 -0.45 -1.96
CA GLY A 100 -53.17 0.49 -2.93
C GLY A 100 -51.65 0.52 -3.08
N TRP A 101 -50.93 -0.41 -2.46
CA TRP A 101 -49.47 -0.39 -2.51
C TRP A 101 -48.91 -0.75 -3.89
N ILE A 102 -47.82 -0.08 -4.25
CA ILE A 102 -47.01 -0.42 -5.41
C ILE A 102 -46.28 -1.72 -5.08
N ARG A 103 -46.38 -2.70 -5.98
CA ARG A 103 -45.73 -4.01 -5.83
C ARG A 103 -44.67 -4.16 -6.92
N LEU A 104 -43.45 -4.47 -6.50
CA LEU A 104 -42.41 -4.97 -7.38
C LEU A 104 -42.58 -6.48 -7.52
N GLN A 105 -42.80 -6.93 -8.73
CA GLN A 105 -43.02 -8.34 -9.05
C GLN A 105 -42.07 -8.80 -10.14
N TYR A 106 -41.81 -10.10 -10.19
CA TYR A 106 -41.01 -10.74 -11.22
C TYR A 106 -41.72 -11.95 -11.82
N ARG A 107 -41.36 -12.29 -13.07
CA ARG A 107 -41.83 -13.48 -13.78
C ARG A 107 -40.67 -14.12 -14.53
N GLN A 108 -40.56 -15.44 -14.46
CA GLN A 108 -39.55 -16.21 -15.20
C GLN A 108 -40.01 -16.51 -16.62
N ILE A 109 -39.08 -16.66 -17.56
CA ILE A 109 -39.29 -16.91 -19.01
C ILE A 109 -40.24 -18.08 -19.34
N ASN A 110 -40.45 -19.02 -18.41
CA ASN A 110 -41.32 -20.19 -18.61
C ASN A 110 -42.56 -20.20 -17.69
N LEU A 111 -42.78 -19.15 -16.90
CA LEU A 111 -43.89 -19.08 -15.95
C LEU A 111 -44.84 -17.96 -16.35
N HIS A 112 -46.14 -18.23 -16.29
CA HIS A 112 -47.17 -17.22 -16.51
C HIS A 112 -47.52 -16.42 -15.25
N GLN A 113 -46.99 -16.82 -14.09
CA GLN A 113 -47.32 -16.24 -12.80
C GLN A 113 -46.30 -15.17 -12.38
N TRP A 114 -46.81 -14.07 -11.83
CA TRP A 114 -46.01 -13.01 -11.24
C TRP A 114 -45.82 -13.24 -9.75
N ASN A 115 -44.57 -13.31 -9.31
CA ASN A 115 -44.17 -13.44 -7.92
C ASN A 115 -43.84 -12.07 -7.33
N THR A 116 -44.22 -11.82 -6.08
CA THR A 116 -43.97 -10.52 -5.44
C THR A 116 -42.58 -10.50 -4.80
N LEU A 117 -41.73 -9.56 -5.22
CA LEU A 117 -40.39 -9.35 -4.67
C LEU A 117 -40.39 -8.32 -3.53
N HIS A 118 -41.15 -7.24 -3.69
CA HIS A 118 -41.26 -6.18 -2.68
C HIS A 118 -42.60 -5.48 -2.76
N ILE A 119 -43.04 -4.93 -1.63
CA ILE A 119 -44.24 -4.11 -1.52
C ILE A 119 -43.82 -2.79 -0.90
N PHE A 120 -43.99 -1.69 -1.63
CA PHE A 120 -43.71 -0.35 -1.13
C PHE A 120 -44.76 0.04 -0.10
N LYS A 121 -44.40 -0.09 1.17
CA LYS A 121 -45.19 0.34 2.33
C LYS A 121 -44.76 1.75 2.76
N ASP A 122 -45.58 2.38 3.58
CA ASP A 122 -45.48 3.77 4.01
C ASP A 122 -44.04 4.30 4.17
N HIS A 123 -43.74 5.42 3.51
CA HIS A 123 -42.46 6.14 3.51
C HIS A 123 -41.25 5.48 2.82
N GLN A 124 -41.40 4.31 2.19
CA GLN A 124 -40.34 3.73 1.37
C GLN A 124 -40.33 4.33 -0.03
N LEU A 125 -39.42 5.28 -0.27
CA LEU A 125 -39.21 5.91 -1.58
C LEU A 125 -38.04 5.29 -2.34
N ASN A 126 -37.06 4.74 -1.64
CA ASN A 126 -35.89 4.11 -2.23
C ASN A 126 -35.73 2.68 -1.72
N ILE A 127 -35.59 1.71 -2.62
CA ILE A 127 -35.33 0.32 -2.28
C ILE A 127 -34.24 -0.28 -3.17
N ILE A 128 -33.53 -1.26 -2.60
CA ILE A 128 -32.60 -2.13 -3.33
C ILE A 128 -32.91 -3.57 -2.96
N LYS A 129 -33.07 -4.44 -3.97
CA LYS A 129 -33.43 -5.85 -3.77
C LYS A 129 -32.58 -6.76 -4.64
N LEU A 130 -32.10 -7.85 -4.03
CA LEU A 130 -31.46 -8.96 -4.74
C LEU A 130 -32.51 -9.65 -5.61
N LEU A 131 -32.16 -9.90 -6.86
CA LEU A 131 -32.98 -10.63 -7.81
C LEU A 131 -32.63 -12.13 -7.79
N PRO A 132 -33.62 -13.01 -7.95
CA PRO A 132 -33.35 -14.44 -8.11
C PRO A 132 -32.63 -14.72 -9.45
N GLN A 133 -31.74 -15.73 -9.50
CA GLN A 133 -30.90 -16.03 -10.66
C GLN A 133 -31.66 -16.75 -11.78
N TYR A 134 -32.29 -16.04 -12.71
CA TYR A 134 -33.00 -16.63 -13.86
C TYR A 134 -33.16 -15.59 -14.99
N ILE A 135 -33.57 -16.00 -16.20
CA ILE A 135 -34.10 -15.04 -17.18
C ILE A 135 -35.48 -14.57 -16.70
N LEU A 136 -35.59 -13.26 -16.45
CA LEU A 136 -36.69 -12.68 -15.70
C LEU A 136 -37.22 -11.43 -16.36
N GLN A 137 -38.49 -11.16 -16.10
CA GLN A 137 -39.17 -9.93 -16.40
C GLN A 137 -39.60 -9.28 -15.08
N LEU A 138 -39.46 -7.97 -14.96
CA LEU A 138 -39.84 -7.23 -13.76
C LEU A 138 -40.99 -6.30 -14.06
N ARG A 139 -41.86 -6.10 -13.07
CA ARG A 139 -42.89 -5.07 -13.14
C ARG A 139 -43.11 -4.35 -11.81
N LEU A 140 -43.50 -3.09 -11.92
CA LEU A 140 -44.13 -2.33 -10.85
C LEU A 140 -45.61 -2.21 -11.17
N ILE A 141 -46.46 -2.67 -10.27
CA ILE A 141 -47.91 -2.64 -10.47
C ILE A 141 -48.64 -2.11 -9.24
N GLN A 142 -49.66 -1.29 -9.50
CA GLN A 142 -50.63 -0.87 -8.50
C GLN A 142 -52.01 -1.40 -8.90
N ASN A 143 -52.46 -2.47 -8.25
CA ASN A 143 -53.73 -3.14 -8.59
C ASN A 143 -54.94 -2.27 -8.21
N SER A 144 -55.83 -2.00 -9.18
CA SER A 144 -57.12 -1.31 -9.09
C SER A 144 -57.08 0.10 -8.48
N PRO A 145 -56.87 1.17 -9.28
CA PRO A 145 -57.14 2.51 -8.84
C PRO A 145 -58.65 2.72 -8.73
N ILE A 146 -59.26 2.33 -7.60
CA ILE A 146 -60.54 2.94 -7.19
C ILE A 146 -60.32 4.46 -7.24
N ILE A 147 -61.29 5.18 -7.81
CA ILE A 147 -61.28 6.65 -7.95
C ILE A 147 -60.74 7.28 -6.64
N GLY A 148 -59.61 7.99 -6.73
CA GLY A 148 -58.99 8.68 -5.58
C GLY A 148 -57.61 8.19 -5.12
N ARG A 149 -56.94 7.24 -5.79
CA ARG A 149 -55.56 6.85 -5.42
C ARG A 149 -54.50 7.83 -5.94
N PRO A 150 -53.49 8.19 -5.11
CA PRO A 150 -52.48 9.18 -5.48
C PRO A 150 -51.66 8.68 -6.68
N PRO A 151 -51.28 9.58 -7.59
CA PRO A 151 -50.32 9.25 -8.63
C PRO A 151 -48.96 8.90 -8.00
N TRP A 152 -48.16 8.12 -8.72
CA TRP A 152 -46.77 7.85 -8.37
C TRP A 152 -45.88 8.03 -9.60
N SER A 153 -44.60 8.29 -9.38
CA SER A 153 -43.61 8.41 -10.45
C SER A 153 -42.34 7.67 -10.05
N ILE A 154 -41.57 7.25 -11.05
CA ILE A 154 -40.27 6.59 -10.88
C ILE A 154 -39.21 7.61 -11.25
N GLU A 155 -38.32 7.91 -10.31
CA GLU A 155 -37.14 8.74 -10.55
C GLU A 155 -35.98 7.90 -11.09
N GLN A 156 -35.73 6.74 -10.46
CA GLN A 156 -34.69 5.81 -10.90
C GLN A 156 -35.20 4.37 -10.90
N PHE A 157 -34.82 3.62 -11.93
CA PHE A 157 -34.95 2.18 -11.96
C PHE A 157 -33.73 1.61 -12.65
N HIS A 158 -32.94 0.88 -11.89
CA HIS A 158 -31.66 0.37 -12.32
C HIS A 158 -31.54 -1.11 -11.97
N ILE A 159 -31.24 -1.94 -12.97
CA ILE A 159 -30.89 -3.35 -12.76
C ILE A 159 -29.42 -3.49 -13.08
N PHE A 160 -28.66 -4.01 -12.12
CA PHE A 160 -27.21 -4.10 -12.19
C PHE A 160 -26.70 -5.33 -11.44
N HIS A 161 -25.51 -5.80 -11.84
CA HIS A 161 -24.83 -6.90 -11.17
C HIS A 161 -23.60 -6.38 -10.43
N ILE A 162 -23.33 -6.97 -9.27
CA ILE A 162 -22.15 -6.66 -8.48
C ILE A 162 -20.96 -7.39 -9.08
N HIS A 163 -19.88 -6.67 -9.33
CA HIS A 163 -18.68 -7.26 -9.92
C HIS A 163 -17.80 -7.86 -8.83
N SER A 164 -17.16 -9.00 -9.13
CA SER A 164 -16.19 -9.63 -8.21
C SER A 164 -14.83 -8.93 -8.22
N HIS A 165 -14.54 -8.08 -9.19
CA HIS A 165 -13.31 -7.28 -9.28
C HIS A 165 -13.55 -6.11 -10.22
N LEU A 166 -12.88 -4.98 -10.01
CA LEU A 166 -12.89 -3.84 -10.93
C LEU A 166 -11.48 -3.44 -11.28
N GLN A 167 -11.24 -3.14 -12.55
CA GLN A 167 -9.96 -2.63 -13.00
C GLN A 167 -10.20 -1.61 -14.11
N TRP A 168 -9.68 -0.41 -13.92
CA TRP A 168 -9.82 0.70 -14.85
C TRP A 168 -8.47 1.32 -15.16
N PHE A 169 -8.25 1.56 -16.44
CA PHE A 169 -7.10 2.24 -16.98
C PHE A 169 -7.55 3.54 -17.65
N SER A 170 -6.97 4.66 -17.25
CA SER A 170 -6.88 5.83 -18.11
C SER A 170 -5.43 6.21 -18.22
N LEU A 171 -4.81 5.86 -19.34
CA LEU A 171 -3.73 6.61 -19.94
C LEU A 171 -3.47 5.99 -21.31
N GLU A 172 -4.13 6.56 -22.32
CA GLU A 172 -3.52 6.92 -23.61
C GLU A 172 -4.52 7.38 -24.68
N ASP A 173 -5.85 7.37 -24.46
CA ASP A 173 -6.75 7.98 -25.43
C ASP A 173 -6.83 9.49 -25.22
N LYS A 174 -5.83 10.21 -25.77
CA LYS A 174 -5.84 11.66 -26.01
C LYS A 174 -7.05 12.12 -26.86
N ASN A 175 -7.87 11.20 -27.36
CA ASN A 175 -9.14 11.47 -28.02
C ASN A 175 -10.31 11.24 -27.06
N TYR A 176 -10.69 12.32 -26.36
CA TYR A 176 -11.97 12.46 -25.69
C TYR A 176 -13.14 12.07 -26.63
N THR A 177 -13.70 10.86 -26.51
CA THR A 177 -15.09 10.55 -26.93
C THR A 177 -15.61 9.18 -26.46
N LYS A 178 -14.76 8.23 -26.03
CA LYS A 178 -15.22 6.93 -25.50
C LYS A 178 -14.86 6.75 -24.03
N TRP A 179 -15.58 7.48 -23.18
CA TRP A 179 -15.76 7.07 -21.80
C TRP A 179 -16.38 5.67 -21.83
N ASN A 180 -15.65 4.64 -21.40
CA ASN A 180 -16.26 3.34 -21.23
C ASN A 180 -17.28 3.48 -20.10
N SER A 181 -18.54 3.68 -20.48
CA SER A 181 -19.73 3.89 -19.63
C SER A 181 -20.01 2.75 -18.62
N THR A 182 -19.09 1.80 -18.51
CA THR A 182 -19.23 0.56 -17.78
C THR A 182 -18.81 0.65 -16.31
N PHE A 183 -18.06 1.68 -15.88
CA PHE A 183 -17.39 1.63 -14.57
C PHE A 183 -17.52 2.86 -13.67
N LEU A 184 -17.75 4.06 -14.21
CA LEU A 184 -17.73 5.31 -13.44
C LEU A 184 -18.89 6.25 -13.83
N LYS A 185 -19.65 6.73 -12.85
CA LYS A 185 -20.58 7.85 -13.01
C LYS A 185 -19.86 9.15 -12.67
N ILE A 186 -20.01 10.17 -13.51
CA ILE A 186 -19.42 11.49 -13.29
C ILE A 186 -20.54 12.46 -12.94
N LEU A 187 -20.39 13.14 -11.82
CA LEU A 187 -21.23 14.27 -11.47
C LEU A 187 -20.37 15.53 -11.52
N ASN A 188 -20.81 16.49 -12.32
CA ASN A 188 -20.20 17.82 -12.32
C ASN A 188 -21.13 18.75 -11.54
N THR A 189 -20.66 19.23 -10.39
CA THR A 189 -21.31 20.31 -9.65
C THR A 189 -20.55 21.59 -9.89
N THR A 190 -21.10 22.75 -9.52
CA THR A 190 -20.52 24.07 -9.83
C THR A 190 -19.03 24.20 -9.46
N ASN A 191 -18.55 23.48 -8.44
CA ASN A 191 -17.16 23.53 -7.96
C ASN A 191 -16.44 22.17 -7.82
N GLN A 192 -17.08 21.02 -8.16
CA GLN A 192 -16.50 19.70 -7.92
C GLN A 192 -16.81 18.68 -9.03
N ILE A 193 -15.81 17.89 -9.38
CA ILE A 193 -15.90 16.69 -10.22
C ILE A 193 -15.92 15.47 -9.31
N ILE A 194 -16.98 14.68 -9.41
CA ILE A 194 -17.16 13.47 -8.60
C ILE A 194 -17.16 12.25 -9.51
N TYR A 195 -16.37 11.24 -9.16
CA TYR A 195 -16.36 9.93 -9.81
C TYR A 195 -16.89 8.86 -8.86
N GLU A 196 -17.89 8.09 -9.26
CA GLU A 196 -18.44 6.98 -8.45
C GLU A 196 -18.26 5.65 -9.17
N THR A 197 -17.73 4.63 -8.48
CA THR A 197 -17.60 3.28 -9.04
C THR A 197 -18.95 2.57 -9.12
N LYS A 198 -19.03 1.46 -9.87
CA LYS A 198 -20.05 0.43 -9.59
C LYS A 198 -19.76 -0.26 -8.24
N ASP A 199 -20.77 -0.94 -7.70
CA ASP A 199 -20.61 -1.72 -6.47
C ASP A 199 -19.76 -2.97 -6.72
N VAL A 200 -18.83 -3.24 -5.79
CA VAL A 200 -17.91 -4.38 -5.84
C VAL A 200 -18.14 -5.28 -4.64
N TYR A 201 -18.10 -6.59 -4.87
CA TYR A 201 -18.17 -7.56 -3.79
C TYR A 201 -16.84 -7.56 -3.01
N PHE A 202 -16.94 -7.46 -1.69
CA PHE A 202 -15.79 -7.41 -0.78
C PHE A 202 -15.24 -8.83 -0.52
N ASN A 203 -13.91 -8.94 -0.48
CA ASN A 203 -13.20 -9.97 0.27
C ASN A 203 -12.08 -9.28 1.07
N SER A 204 -11.70 -9.83 2.23
CA SER A 204 -10.72 -9.23 3.15
C SER A 204 -9.38 -8.91 2.50
N ASP A 205 -9.05 -9.65 1.46
CA ASP A 205 -7.75 -9.59 0.78
C ASP A 205 -7.73 -8.55 -0.35
N TYR A 206 -8.83 -7.82 -0.57
CA TYR A 206 -8.93 -6.83 -1.64
C TYR A 206 -8.23 -5.54 -1.25
N ILE A 207 -7.69 -4.88 -2.27
CA ILE A 207 -7.13 -3.54 -2.18
C ILE A 207 -7.80 -2.61 -3.18
N LEU A 208 -7.89 -1.34 -2.82
CA LEU A 208 -8.14 -0.23 -3.73
C LEU A 208 -6.80 0.45 -4.00
N GLN A 209 -6.34 0.42 -5.24
CA GLN A 209 -5.17 1.17 -5.68
C GLN A 209 -5.62 2.28 -6.63
N ILE A 210 -5.24 3.53 -6.34
CA ILE A 210 -5.58 4.68 -7.17
C ILE A 210 -4.35 5.53 -7.48
N GLU A 211 -4.32 6.16 -8.65
CA GLU A 211 -3.29 7.14 -9.00
C GLU A 211 -3.91 8.48 -9.40
N PHE A 212 -3.41 9.56 -8.81
CA PHE A 212 -3.94 10.92 -8.99
C PHE A 212 -2.83 11.98 -8.98
N ASN A 213 -3.10 13.17 -9.53
CA ASN A 213 -2.07 14.22 -9.73
C ASN A 213 -2.28 15.52 -8.90
N SER A 214 -3.31 15.57 -8.05
CA SER A 214 -3.60 16.72 -7.19
C SER A 214 -3.51 16.33 -5.72
N ILE A 215 -2.73 17.08 -4.95
CA ILE A 215 -2.41 16.75 -3.55
C ILE A 215 -3.28 17.47 -2.51
N ASP A 216 -4.41 18.07 -2.92
CA ASP A 216 -5.34 18.72 -2.00
C ASP A 216 -5.96 17.67 -1.05
N TYR A 217 -5.22 17.36 0.01
CA TYR A 217 -5.49 16.50 1.16
C TYR A 217 -6.28 15.21 0.84
N ILE A 218 -5.60 14.06 0.92
CA ILE A 218 -6.21 12.70 0.89
C ILE A 218 -7.50 12.64 1.72
N ASN A 219 -7.54 13.38 2.83
CA ASN A 219 -8.65 13.47 3.78
C ASN A 219 -10.01 13.87 3.18
N ASN A 220 -10.08 14.40 1.94
CA ASN A 220 -11.36 14.77 1.31
C ASN A 220 -11.58 14.17 -0.08
N ILE A 221 -10.65 13.34 -0.55
CA ILE A 221 -10.67 12.83 -1.93
C ILE A 221 -11.49 11.54 -2.03
N LEU A 222 -11.54 10.71 -0.99
CA LEU A 222 -12.06 9.35 -1.08
C LEU A 222 -13.08 9.02 0.01
N GLU A 223 -14.26 8.59 -0.44
CA GLU A 223 -15.32 8.05 0.40
C GLU A 223 -15.77 6.68 -0.10
N TYR A 224 -16.44 5.95 0.77
CA TYR A 224 -17.07 4.69 0.44
C TYR A 224 -18.52 4.63 0.94
N SER A 225 -19.30 3.76 0.30
CA SER A 225 -20.68 3.47 0.67
C SER A 225 -20.90 1.96 0.69
N ILE A 226 -21.60 1.49 1.71
CA ILE A 226 -22.02 0.07 1.86
C ILE A 226 -23.50 -0.17 1.56
N ASN A 227 -24.19 0.89 1.15
CA ASN A 227 -25.61 0.89 0.87
C ASN A 227 -25.87 1.56 -0.46
N PHE A 228 -25.03 1.25 -1.46
CA PHE A 228 -25.20 1.62 -2.86
C PHE A 228 -25.30 3.14 -3.09
N GLY A 229 -24.61 3.92 -2.27
CA GLY A 229 -24.54 5.39 -2.37
C GLY A 229 -25.60 6.16 -1.57
N LEU A 230 -26.40 5.49 -0.73
CA LEU A 230 -27.39 6.18 0.15
C LEU A 230 -26.69 6.99 1.24
N THR A 231 -25.65 6.43 1.86
CA THR A 231 -24.78 7.13 2.81
C THR A 231 -23.32 6.95 2.42
N TRP A 232 -22.49 7.93 2.75
CA TRP A 232 -21.08 7.97 2.40
C TRP A 232 -20.25 8.20 3.65
N PHE A 233 -19.13 7.49 3.74
CA PHE A 233 -18.18 7.54 4.84
C PHE A 233 -16.81 7.93 4.29
N GLU A 234 -16.16 8.89 4.94
CA GLU A 234 -14.80 9.31 4.61
C GLU A 234 -13.80 8.25 5.09
N ILE A 235 -12.74 8.04 4.31
CA ILE A 235 -11.59 7.24 4.76
C ILE A 235 -10.69 8.16 5.57
N SER A 236 -10.83 8.13 6.90
CA SER A 236 -10.00 8.94 7.78
C SER A 236 -8.65 8.27 8.02
N ASN A 237 -7.55 8.98 7.77
CA ASN A 237 -6.19 8.56 8.14
C ASN A 237 -5.89 9.03 9.57
N GLU A 238 -6.74 8.67 10.53
CA GLU A 238 -6.67 9.18 11.92
C GLU A 238 -5.33 8.90 12.61
N ASN A 239 -4.61 7.87 12.17
CA ASN A 239 -3.36 7.45 12.78
C ASN A 239 -2.08 7.90 12.06
N GLU A 240 -2.13 8.59 10.89
CA GLU A 240 -0.96 8.97 10.04
C GLU A 240 0.04 7.83 9.67
N LEU A 241 -0.20 6.62 10.18
CA LEU A 241 0.72 5.48 10.14
C LEU A 241 0.35 4.47 9.05
N GLU A 242 -0.87 4.53 8.52
CA GLU A 242 -1.47 3.40 7.80
C GLU A 242 -1.69 3.66 6.31
N ILE A 243 -2.14 4.85 5.91
CA ILE A 243 -2.43 5.15 4.50
C ILE A 243 -1.46 6.23 4.00
N ILE A 244 -0.54 5.84 3.11
CA ILE A 244 0.51 6.72 2.59
C ILE A 244 0.44 6.76 1.07
N PRO A 245 0.36 7.96 0.46
CA PRO A 245 0.53 8.09 -0.97
C PRO A 245 2.01 7.93 -1.35
N ILE A 246 2.28 7.03 -2.28
CA ILE A 246 3.60 6.90 -2.90
C ILE A 246 3.69 7.91 -4.04
N LYS A 247 4.62 8.86 -3.91
CA LYS A 247 4.89 9.87 -4.93
C LYS A 247 5.75 9.28 -6.06
N PHE A 248 5.36 9.51 -7.30
CA PHE A 248 6.15 9.16 -8.47
C PHE A 248 6.01 10.22 -9.57
N ASN A 249 6.98 10.31 -10.47
CA ASN A 249 6.92 11.21 -11.62
C ASN A 249 6.73 10.39 -12.90
N HIS A 250 5.83 10.85 -13.75
CA HIS A 250 5.60 10.29 -15.08
C HIS A 250 5.44 11.45 -16.07
N GLU A 251 6.24 11.46 -17.14
CA GLU A 251 6.22 12.51 -18.17
C GLU A 251 6.30 13.95 -17.60
N ASN A 252 7.17 14.20 -16.62
CA ASN A 252 7.32 15.47 -15.90
C ASN A 252 6.09 15.94 -15.09
N ILE A 253 5.09 15.08 -14.91
CA ILE A 253 3.95 15.30 -14.02
C ILE A 253 4.15 14.43 -12.78
N THR A 254 3.89 15.01 -11.61
CA THR A 254 3.91 14.29 -10.35
C THR A 254 2.56 13.63 -10.11
N PHE A 255 2.60 12.34 -9.78
CA PHE A 255 1.47 11.53 -9.40
C PHE A 255 1.67 10.94 -8.01
N TYR A 256 0.55 10.57 -7.40
CA TYR A 256 0.47 9.93 -6.11
C TYR A 256 -0.31 8.65 -6.25
N ARG A 257 0.25 7.55 -5.78
CA ARG A 257 -0.43 6.26 -5.70
C ARG A 257 -0.87 5.99 -4.28
N LEU A 258 -2.16 5.82 -4.06
CA LEU A 258 -2.71 5.40 -2.79
C LEU A 258 -3.16 3.95 -2.89
N THR A 259 -2.76 3.12 -1.93
CA THR A 259 -3.25 1.73 -1.81
C THR A 259 -3.93 1.57 -0.47
N VAL A 260 -5.23 1.27 -0.48
CA VAL A 260 -6.07 1.11 0.70
C VAL A 260 -6.57 -0.33 0.78
N PRO A 261 -6.17 -1.11 1.79
CA PRO A 261 -6.67 -2.45 1.95
C PRO A 261 -8.08 -2.47 2.54
N PHE A 262 -8.88 -3.45 2.13
CA PHE A 262 -10.32 -3.44 2.39
C PHE A 262 -10.66 -3.76 3.84
N TYR A 263 -9.79 -4.43 4.60
CA TYR A 263 -10.04 -4.73 6.01
C TYR A 263 -10.24 -3.46 6.86
N PHE A 264 -9.76 -2.28 6.41
CA PHE A 264 -10.04 -0.99 7.07
C PHE A 264 -11.53 -0.70 7.19
N PHE A 265 -12.32 -1.22 6.26
CA PHE A 265 -13.74 -0.94 6.20
C PHE A 265 -14.53 -1.72 7.27
N SER A 266 -13.94 -2.69 8.00
CA SER A 266 -14.65 -3.47 9.04
C SER A 266 -16.02 -4.02 8.59
N ILE A 267 -16.09 -4.44 7.32
CA ILE A 267 -17.34 -4.81 6.65
C ILE A 267 -17.24 -6.27 6.19
N GLN A 268 -18.06 -7.15 6.77
CA GLN A 268 -18.20 -8.52 6.29
C GLN A 268 -19.43 -8.65 5.39
N ASN A 269 -19.25 -9.23 4.20
CA ASN A 269 -20.30 -9.65 3.25
C ASN A 269 -21.20 -8.55 2.65
N ASN A 270 -20.69 -7.32 2.47
CA ASN A 270 -21.43 -6.26 1.77
C ASN A 270 -20.74 -5.81 0.48
N SER A 271 -21.53 -5.18 -0.37
CA SER A 271 -21.06 -4.49 -1.56
C SER A 271 -20.53 -3.10 -1.22
N ILE A 272 -19.39 -2.72 -1.78
CA ILE A 272 -18.79 -1.40 -1.53
C ILE A 272 -18.78 -0.59 -2.84
N ARG A 273 -19.18 0.67 -2.73
CA ARG A 273 -19.01 1.70 -3.76
C ARG A 273 -18.00 2.73 -3.30
N PHE A 274 -17.13 3.17 -4.19
CA PHE A 274 -16.19 4.26 -3.89
C PHE A 274 -16.61 5.53 -4.63
N ARG A 275 -16.36 6.67 -3.98
CA ARG A 275 -16.56 8.01 -4.54
C ARG A 275 -15.31 8.83 -4.39
N PHE A 276 -14.86 9.40 -5.50
CA PHE A 276 -13.71 10.27 -5.60
C PHE A 276 -14.15 11.70 -5.86
N LYS A 277 -13.74 12.66 -5.03
CA LYS A 277 -14.08 14.08 -5.18
C LYS A 277 -12.85 14.89 -5.52
N PHE A 278 -12.96 15.70 -6.57
CA PHE A 278 -11.91 16.63 -6.99
C PHE A 278 -12.47 18.03 -7.20
N SER A 279 -11.67 19.06 -6.91
CA SER A 279 -12.04 20.45 -7.19
C SER A 279 -12.06 20.70 -8.70
N SER A 280 -13.11 21.38 -9.20
CA SER A 280 -13.29 21.67 -10.63
C SER A 280 -12.35 22.78 -11.15
N ASN A 281 -11.63 23.46 -10.25
CA ASN A 281 -10.65 24.50 -10.62
C ASN A 281 -9.40 23.94 -11.31
N TYR A 282 -9.20 22.62 -11.30
CA TYR A 282 -8.08 21.96 -11.95
C TYR A 282 -8.49 21.45 -13.34
N THR A 283 -7.86 21.98 -14.38
CA THR A 283 -8.15 21.67 -15.80
C THR A 283 -7.51 20.36 -16.30
N THR A 284 -6.83 19.60 -15.44
CA THR A 284 -6.13 18.36 -15.82
C THR A 284 -6.72 17.15 -15.12
N ASN A 285 -6.78 16.02 -15.83
CA ASN A 285 -7.36 14.77 -15.33
C ASN A 285 -6.71 14.34 -14.01
N ASN A 286 -7.48 14.47 -12.92
CA ASN A 286 -6.96 14.24 -11.59
C ASN A 286 -6.80 12.76 -11.23
N LEU A 287 -7.45 11.84 -11.95
CA LEU A 287 -7.46 10.40 -11.67
C LEU A 287 -7.07 9.61 -12.92
N GLN A 288 -6.05 8.77 -12.83
CA GLN A 288 -5.47 8.04 -13.97
C GLN A 288 -5.63 6.54 -13.89
N TYR A 289 -5.66 5.99 -12.69
CA TYR A 289 -5.69 4.56 -12.51
C TYR A 289 -6.53 4.20 -11.29
N ILE A 290 -7.34 3.15 -11.43
CA ILE A 290 -8.12 2.56 -10.34
C ILE A 290 -8.07 1.05 -10.50
N TYR A 291 -7.67 0.37 -9.44
CA TYR A 291 -7.73 -1.07 -9.33
C TYR A 291 -8.40 -1.47 -8.02
N ILE A 292 -9.37 -2.37 -8.12
CA ILE A 292 -10.05 -2.98 -6.98
C ILE A 292 -9.99 -4.50 -7.15
N GLY A 293 -9.18 -5.15 -6.34
CA GLY A 293 -8.97 -6.59 -6.42
C GLY A 293 -7.92 -7.10 -5.46
N ASN A 294 -7.71 -8.42 -5.48
CA ASN A 294 -6.72 -9.13 -4.65
C ASN A 294 -5.75 -9.99 -5.48
N LYS A 295 -5.68 -9.76 -6.79
CA LYS A 295 -5.00 -10.68 -7.72
C LYS A 295 -3.48 -10.52 -7.72
N CYS A 296 -2.96 -9.34 -7.38
CA CYS A 296 -1.51 -9.11 -7.42
C CYS A 296 -0.82 -9.45 -6.10
N LEU A 297 0.26 -10.23 -6.21
CA LEU A 297 1.11 -10.59 -5.09
C LEU A 297 1.71 -9.34 -4.43
N MET A 298 1.59 -9.24 -3.11
CA MET A 298 2.13 -8.13 -2.30
C MET A 298 1.79 -6.73 -2.86
N ASN A 299 0.68 -6.58 -3.58
CA ASN A 299 0.26 -5.29 -4.15
C ASN A 299 1.35 -4.63 -5.01
N CYS A 300 2.14 -5.48 -5.69
CA CYS A 300 3.28 -5.04 -6.50
C CYS A 300 4.31 -4.24 -5.70
N TYR A 301 4.46 -4.60 -4.42
CA TYR A 301 5.37 -3.99 -3.45
C TYR A 301 5.14 -2.48 -3.26
N GLY A 302 3.94 -1.98 -3.58
CA GLY A 302 3.61 -0.55 -3.63
C GLY A 302 4.20 0.20 -4.84
N ASN A 303 5.09 -0.44 -5.61
CA ASN A 303 5.93 0.23 -6.61
C ASN A 303 5.32 0.33 -7.99
N THR A 304 4.49 -0.64 -8.39
CA THR A 304 3.89 -0.66 -9.73
C THR A 304 2.39 -0.94 -9.69
N ARG A 305 1.73 -0.82 -10.85
CA ARG A 305 0.30 -1.07 -11.02
C ARG A 305 0.01 -2.57 -11.02
N CYS A 306 -1.13 -2.94 -10.44
CA CYS A 306 -1.71 -4.26 -10.64
C CYS A 306 -2.54 -4.32 -11.93
N ILE A 307 -2.09 -5.08 -12.91
CA ILE A 307 -2.74 -5.20 -14.22
C ILE A 307 -3.14 -6.65 -14.44
N ASN A 308 -4.44 -6.93 -14.39
CA ASN A 308 -5.03 -8.26 -14.65
C ASN A 308 -4.50 -9.36 -13.72
N GLY A 309 -4.02 -8.99 -12.52
CA GLY A 309 -3.38 -9.91 -11.58
C GLY A 309 -1.87 -10.04 -11.72
N GLU A 310 -1.27 -9.30 -12.64
CA GLU A 310 0.18 -9.22 -12.82
C GLU A 310 0.70 -7.82 -12.48
N CYS A 311 1.88 -7.76 -11.88
CA CYS A 311 2.52 -6.49 -11.60
C CYS A 311 3.17 -5.94 -12.85
N GLN A 312 2.80 -4.72 -13.25
CA GLN A 312 3.32 -4.11 -14.47
C GLN A 312 4.85 -4.01 -14.41
N VAL A 313 5.51 -4.54 -15.45
CA VAL A 313 6.97 -4.62 -15.58
C VAL A 313 7.55 -3.29 -16.07
N MET A 314 7.34 -2.21 -15.31
CA MET A 314 8.27 -1.09 -15.37
C MET A 314 9.38 -1.41 -14.36
N ASN A 315 10.31 -2.27 -14.77
CA ASN A 315 11.33 -2.89 -13.91
C ASN A 315 10.70 -3.68 -12.76
N ALA A 316 10.40 -4.97 -12.95
CA ALA A 316 10.10 -5.85 -11.82
C ALA A 316 11.21 -5.67 -10.77
N ILE A 317 10.88 -5.00 -9.67
CA ILE A 317 11.86 -4.65 -8.65
C ILE A 317 12.21 -5.94 -7.95
N THR A 318 13.30 -6.55 -8.38
CA THR A 318 13.95 -7.59 -7.61
C THR A 318 14.25 -7.01 -6.23
N PRO A 319 13.79 -7.67 -5.15
CA PRO A 319 14.13 -7.24 -3.81
C PRO A 319 15.64 -7.10 -3.67
N LEU A 320 16.07 -6.04 -3.00
CA LEU A 320 17.48 -5.82 -2.69
C LEU A 320 17.95 -6.94 -1.74
N VAL A 321 19.01 -7.65 -2.10
CA VAL A 321 19.59 -8.73 -1.27
C VAL A 321 20.39 -8.17 -0.08
N ASP A 322 20.78 -6.90 -0.18
CA ASP A 322 21.51 -6.15 0.84
C ASP A 322 21.11 -4.68 0.74
N PHE A 323 21.05 -4.00 1.88
CA PHE A 323 20.77 -2.57 1.94
C PHE A 323 21.88 -1.87 2.72
N ARG A 324 22.68 -1.08 2.00
CA ARG A 324 23.73 -0.23 2.58
C ARG A 324 23.62 1.16 1.99
N GLU A 325 23.53 2.15 2.86
CA GLU A 325 23.46 3.56 2.50
C GLU A 325 24.39 4.37 3.40
N THR A 326 25.27 5.16 2.79
CA THR A 326 26.21 6.07 3.47
C THR A 326 25.97 7.53 3.08
N PHE A 327 25.03 7.80 2.16
CA PHE A 327 24.69 9.13 1.65
C PHE A 327 25.92 9.91 1.14
N GLU A 328 26.91 9.19 0.59
CA GLU A 328 28.08 9.76 -0.06
C GLU A 328 27.71 10.56 -1.31
N LYS A 329 28.70 11.19 -1.96
CA LYS A 329 28.49 12.07 -3.12
C LYS A 329 27.79 11.38 -4.31
N ASP A 330 27.91 10.05 -4.40
CA ASP A 330 27.26 9.21 -5.42
C ASP A 330 25.93 8.60 -4.93
N PHE A 331 25.29 9.23 -3.93
CA PHE A 331 24.00 8.81 -3.38
C PHE A 331 23.01 8.48 -4.50
N ASN A 332 22.54 7.23 -4.53
CA ASN A 332 21.62 6.76 -5.54
C ASN A 332 20.19 6.72 -4.97
N PRO A 333 19.32 7.69 -5.32
CA PRO A 333 17.95 7.73 -4.82
C PRO A 333 17.11 6.54 -5.28
N THR A 334 17.56 5.76 -6.27
CA THR A 334 16.82 4.59 -6.76
C THR A 334 16.76 3.43 -5.79
N ASN A 335 17.49 3.45 -4.67
CA ASN A 335 17.36 2.49 -3.56
C ASN A 335 16.15 2.78 -2.66
N TRP A 336 15.57 3.97 -2.79
CA TRP A 336 14.47 4.47 -1.99
C TRP A 336 13.19 4.44 -2.82
N LEU A 337 12.11 3.93 -2.23
CA LEU A 337 10.77 4.06 -2.81
C LEU A 337 10.28 5.50 -2.65
N GLN A 338 10.49 6.08 -1.47
CA GLN A 338 10.09 7.45 -1.19
C GLN A 338 11.13 8.12 -0.30
N LEU A 339 11.67 9.25 -0.74
CA LEU A 339 12.57 10.07 0.03
C LEU A 339 12.23 11.54 -0.22
N GLU A 340 11.53 12.16 0.73
CA GLU A 340 10.92 13.47 0.51
C GLU A 340 11.58 14.58 1.31
N LEU A 341 11.64 15.77 0.69
CA LEU A 341 11.92 17.06 1.33
C LEU A 341 13.17 17.06 2.24
N TYR A 342 14.22 16.40 1.79
CA TYR A 342 15.49 16.32 2.49
C TYR A 342 16.49 17.32 1.90
N ARG A 343 17.39 17.80 2.75
CA ARG A 343 18.64 18.45 2.34
C ARG A 343 19.74 17.40 2.36
N HIS A 344 20.40 17.18 1.22
CA HIS A 344 21.59 16.34 1.15
C HIS A 344 22.81 17.14 1.57
N GLU A 345 23.60 16.57 2.48
CA GLU A 345 24.91 17.05 2.86
C GLU A 345 25.90 15.88 2.75
N ILE A 346 27.20 16.17 2.83
CA ILE A 346 28.22 15.12 2.73
C ILE A 346 27.98 14.06 3.82
N ASN A 347 27.70 12.82 3.40
CA ASN A 347 27.45 11.65 4.24
C ASN A 347 26.19 11.74 5.12
N ARG A 348 25.21 12.59 4.79
CA ARG A 348 23.94 12.65 5.52
C ARG A 348 22.79 13.30 4.74
N ILE A 349 21.57 12.96 5.14
CA ILE A 349 20.35 13.65 4.73
C ILE A 349 19.67 14.25 5.96
N LEU A 350 19.11 15.45 5.85
CA LEU A 350 18.45 16.17 6.94
C LEU A 350 17.03 16.59 6.54
N TRP A 351 16.06 16.40 7.43
CA TRP A 351 14.70 16.90 7.28
C TRP A 351 14.48 18.15 8.11
N THR A 352 14.16 19.25 7.43
CA THR A 352 13.86 20.54 8.05
C THR A 352 12.39 20.94 7.95
N THR A 353 11.60 20.27 7.12
CA THR A 353 10.21 20.65 6.78
C THR A 353 9.19 19.61 7.25
N THR A 354 7.93 19.79 6.87
CA THR A 354 6.87 18.78 7.03
C THR A 354 7.11 17.54 6.14
N ASN A 355 6.42 16.43 6.41
CA ASN A 355 6.54 15.12 5.73
C ASN A 355 7.93 14.49 5.80
N ARG A 356 8.36 14.20 7.03
CA ARG A 356 9.70 13.66 7.33
C ARG A 356 9.66 12.14 7.27
N GLN A 357 9.89 11.60 6.08
CA GLN A 357 9.91 10.17 5.88
C GLN A 357 10.90 9.70 4.82
N ALA A 358 11.38 8.47 5.03
CA ALA A 358 12.18 7.72 4.09
C ALA A 358 11.68 6.28 4.04
N ILE A 359 11.38 5.76 2.85
CA ILE A 359 10.88 4.41 2.63
C ILE A 359 11.82 3.69 1.66
N THR A 360 12.34 2.52 2.05
CA THR A 360 13.21 1.72 1.20
C THR A 360 12.43 1.05 0.06
N ARG A 361 13.14 0.67 -1.00
CA ARG A 361 12.64 -0.38 -1.88
C ARG A 361 12.49 -1.72 -1.14
N PRO A 362 11.78 -2.69 -1.74
CA PRO A 362 11.68 -4.05 -1.22
C PRO A 362 13.07 -4.65 -1.02
N ILE A 363 13.30 -5.21 0.16
CA ILE A 363 14.54 -5.87 0.58
C ILE A 363 14.20 -7.32 0.90
N ASP A 364 15.05 -8.24 0.45
CA ASP A 364 15.01 -9.64 0.84
C ASP A 364 15.43 -9.76 2.30
N LEU A 365 14.51 -10.21 3.16
CA LEU A 365 14.73 -10.35 4.59
C LEU A 365 15.36 -11.69 4.95
N ARG A 366 15.41 -12.68 4.04
CA ARG A 366 16.00 -14.00 4.32
C ARG A 366 17.45 -13.91 4.84
N PRO A 367 18.34 -13.15 4.20
CA PRO A 367 19.70 -13.03 4.70
C PRO A 367 19.81 -12.05 5.86
N MET A 368 18.74 -11.37 6.30
CA MET A 368 18.83 -10.20 7.19
C MET A 368 18.49 -10.57 8.63
N ARG A 369 19.40 -10.31 9.57
CA ARG A 369 19.21 -10.51 11.02
C ARG A 369 18.86 -9.23 11.75
N ALA A 370 19.43 -8.11 11.32
CA ALA A 370 19.23 -6.83 11.99
C ALA A 370 19.39 -5.67 11.01
N ILE A 371 18.95 -4.50 11.44
CA ILE A 371 19.22 -3.25 10.76
C ILE A 371 19.93 -2.32 11.73
N LYS A 372 21.02 -1.73 11.25
CA LYS A 372 21.80 -0.73 11.98
C LYS A 372 21.71 0.58 11.23
N TRP A 373 21.50 1.67 11.96
CA TRP A 373 21.40 3.00 11.37
C TRP A 373 21.89 4.08 12.31
N THR A 374 22.36 5.17 11.75
CA THR A 374 22.86 6.33 12.47
C THR A 374 22.00 7.54 12.14
N TYR A 375 21.60 8.26 13.17
CA TYR A 375 20.82 9.48 13.01
C TYR A 375 21.46 10.67 13.68
N ASN A 376 21.15 11.83 13.13
CA ASN A 376 21.66 13.10 13.55
C ASN A 376 20.50 13.95 14.06
N LEU A 377 20.75 14.73 15.11
CA LEU A 377 19.79 15.67 15.66
C LEU A 377 20.41 17.07 15.64
N GLU A 378 19.66 18.06 15.14
CA GLU A 378 20.07 19.47 15.10
C GLU A 378 18.92 20.36 15.59
N ASN A 379 19.24 21.51 16.21
CA ASN A 379 18.27 22.51 16.67
C ASN A 379 17.18 21.99 17.64
N ILE A 380 17.52 21.09 18.57
CA ILE A 380 16.58 20.58 19.57
C ILE A 380 16.19 21.69 20.56
N SER A 381 14.91 22.05 20.60
CA SER A 381 14.39 22.93 21.65
C SER A 381 14.14 22.13 22.94
N LYS A 382 14.37 22.75 24.11
CA LYS A 382 14.16 22.12 25.43
C LYS A 382 12.70 21.71 25.72
N THR A 383 11.75 22.13 24.88
CA THR A 383 10.31 21.84 25.03
C THR A 383 9.79 20.83 24.01
N CYS A 384 10.66 20.31 23.14
CA CYS A 384 10.28 19.35 22.12
C CYS A 384 10.25 17.92 22.68
N ASN A 385 9.06 17.30 22.71
CA ASN A 385 8.90 15.86 22.91
C ASN A 385 8.42 15.25 21.59
N ALA A 386 9.35 14.79 20.77
CA ALA A 386 9.08 14.14 19.51
C ALA A 386 9.73 12.75 19.47
N SER A 387 9.11 11.85 18.72
CA SER A 387 9.61 10.50 18.53
C SER A 387 9.83 10.23 17.04
N ILE A 388 10.91 9.52 16.75
CA ILE A 388 11.21 8.99 15.42
C ILE A 388 10.91 7.49 15.44
N TYR A 389 10.21 7.01 14.43
CA TYR A 389 9.80 5.61 14.33
C TYR A 389 10.58 4.93 13.21
N LEU A 390 11.07 3.72 13.51
CA LEU A 390 11.44 2.74 12.50
C LEU A 390 10.31 1.74 12.38
N LEU A 391 9.73 1.67 11.18
CA LEU A 391 8.61 0.81 10.83
C LEU A 391 9.06 -0.22 9.79
N ILE A 392 8.36 -1.34 9.71
CA ILE A 392 8.51 -2.33 8.64
C ILE A 392 7.15 -2.68 8.03
N SER A 393 7.12 -2.83 6.71
CA SER A 393 6.01 -3.41 5.96
C SER A 393 6.46 -4.70 5.28
N THR A 394 5.62 -5.73 5.34
CA THR A 394 5.87 -7.05 4.74
C THR A 394 4.80 -7.45 3.72
N ASP A 395 3.95 -6.48 3.33
CA ASP A 395 2.77 -6.66 2.48
C ASP A 395 2.70 -5.61 1.36
N GLY A 396 3.82 -4.98 1.04
CA GLY A 396 3.92 -3.98 -0.03
C GLY A 396 3.36 -2.63 0.36
N THR A 397 3.74 -2.13 1.53
CA THR A 397 3.37 -0.82 2.11
C THR A 397 1.90 -0.67 2.54
N LEU A 398 1.13 -1.75 2.65
CA LEU A 398 -0.25 -1.68 3.15
C LEU A 398 -0.30 -1.45 4.66
N THR A 399 0.51 -2.20 5.41
CA THR A 399 0.61 -2.07 6.85
C THR A 399 2.04 -1.78 7.28
N TRP A 400 2.16 -1.05 8.38
CA TRP A 400 3.43 -0.70 9.01
C TRP A 400 3.44 -1.14 10.45
N SER A 401 4.36 -2.05 10.78
CA SER A 401 4.61 -2.51 12.14
C SER A 401 5.78 -1.72 12.75
N ILE A 402 5.65 -1.27 14.00
CA ILE A 402 6.73 -0.58 14.72
C ILE A 402 7.81 -1.58 15.10
N LEU A 403 9.01 -1.39 14.56
CA LEU A 403 10.20 -2.12 14.99
C LEU A 403 10.89 -1.41 16.16
N HIS A 404 10.98 -0.09 16.10
CA HIS A 404 11.63 0.68 17.14
C HIS A 404 11.05 2.09 17.23
N ARG A 405 10.82 2.56 18.45
CA ARG A 405 10.45 3.95 18.75
C ARG A 405 11.65 4.62 19.44
N PHE A 406 12.10 5.72 18.86
CA PHE A 406 13.15 6.54 19.43
C PHE A 406 12.53 7.83 20.01
N ASP A 407 12.57 7.99 21.32
CA ASP A 407 12.15 9.23 21.98
C ASP A 407 13.35 10.17 22.12
N ILE A 408 13.21 11.39 21.59
CA ILE A 408 14.30 12.38 21.63
C ILE A 408 14.53 12.82 23.09
N PRO A 409 15.72 12.58 23.68
CA PRO A 409 15.96 12.92 25.07
C PRO A 409 16.00 14.44 25.27
N ILE A 410 15.17 14.93 26.20
CA ILE A 410 14.97 16.36 26.49
C ILE A 410 16.18 17.00 27.22
N LYS A 411 17.14 16.21 27.71
CA LYS A 411 18.23 16.69 28.57
C LYS A 411 19.53 17.00 27.81
N ASN A 412 19.92 18.28 27.84
CA ASN A 412 21.27 18.81 27.61
C ASN A 412 21.99 18.40 26.33
N ILE A 413 21.31 18.33 25.18
CA ILE A 413 22.00 18.43 23.89
C ILE A 413 22.22 19.92 23.61
N THR A 414 23.12 20.55 24.37
CA THR A 414 23.65 21.87 24.05
C THR A 414 24.70 21.68 22.98
N THR A 415 24.32 21.96 21.72
CA THR A 415 25.22 22.23 20.59
C THR A 415 26.34 21.21 20.37
N LEU A 416 26.09 20.17 19.57
CA LEU A 416 27.02 19.59 18.59
C LEU A 416 26.33 18.43 17.87
N ASN A 417 26.70 18.21 16.61
CA ASN A 417 26.25 17.14 15.73
C ASN A 417 26.44 15.76 16.38
N THR A 418 25.52 15.34 17.25
CA THR A 418 25.56 14.02 17.86
C THR A 418 24.95 13.04 16.87
N SER A 419 25.81 12.26 16.23
CA SER A 419 25.43 11.07 15.49
C SER A 419 25.22 9.94 16.50
N ILE A 420 24.01 9.42 16.60
CA ILE A 420 23.68 8.32 17.50
C ILE A 420 23.40 7.09 16.64
N GLU A 421 24.08 6.01 16.97
CA GLU A 421 23.94 4.73 16.30
C GLU A 421 22.88 3.87 17.00
N LEU A 422 22.00 3.26 16.23
CA LEU A 422 20.96 2.38 16.68
C LEU A 422 21.04 1.04 15.97
N PHE A 423 20.71 -0.01 16.72
CA PHE A 423 20.68 -1.39 16.25
C PHE A 423 19.31 -1.97 16.58
N VAL A 424 18.67 -2.61 15.60
CA VAL A 424 17.37 -3.25 15.77
C VAL A 424 17.43 -4.67 15.20
N GLU A 425 17.27 -5.66 16.06
CA GLU A 425 17.21 -7.07 15.66
C GLU A 425 15.84 -7.39 15.03
N LEU A 426 15.87 -8.03 13.87
CA LEU A 426 14.70 -8.58 13.22
C LEU A 426 14.48 -9.98 13.78
N LYS A 427 13.79 -10.09 14.91
CA LYS A 427 13.30 -11.38 15.40
C LYS A 427 12.55 -12.04 14.25
N ILE A 428 12.92 -13.28 13.90
CA ILE A 428 12.45 -14.05 12.72
C ILE A 428 11.04 -13.61 12.33
N LEU A 429 10.99 -12.69 11.38
CA LEU A 429 9.74 -12.20 10.86
C LEU A 429 9.23 -13.33 9.98
N ASN A 430 8.33 -14.15 10.54
CA ASN A 430 7.71 -15.27 9.84
C ASN A 430 6.76 -14.71 8.77
N THR A 431 7.37 -14.15 7.74
CA THR A 431 6.72 -13.42 6.66
C THR A 431 6.56 -14.38 5.51
N LYS A 432 5.33 -14.49 5.00
CA LYS A 432 4.97 -15.42 3.93
C LYS A 432 5.88 -15.32 2.70
N TYR A 433 6.45 -14.14 2.45
CA TYR A 433 7.23 -13.84 1.25
C TYR A 433 8.69 -13.47 1.52
N HIS A 434 9.11 -13.38 2.78
CA HIS A 434 10.47 -12.98 3.17
C HIS A 434 10.99 -11.69 2.52
N VAL A 435 10.10 -10.76 2.19
CA VAL A 435 10.43 -9.44 1.63
C VAL A 435 9.83 -8.36 2.51
N GLY A 436 10.56 -7.29 2.75
CA GLY A 436 10.06 -6.15 3.52
C GLY A 436 10.61 -4.81 3.08
N GLN A 437 9.97 -3.75 3.55
CA GLN A 437 10.34 -2.36 3.32
C GLN A 437 10.45 -1.67 4.67
N PHE A 438 11.49 -0.86 4.86
CA PHE A 438 11.68 -0.08 6.08
C PHE A 438 11.23 1.35 5.87
N ARG A 439 10.62 1.94 6.90
CA ARG A 439 10.22 3.35 6.91
C ARG A 439 10.75 4.03 8.15
N TRP A 440 11.52 5.10 7.95
CA TRP A 440 11.84 6.07 8.99
C TRP A 440 10.83 7.19 8.90
N PHE A 441 10.16 7.50 10.02
CA PHE A 441 9.04 8.43 10.02
C PHE A 441 8.96 9.25 11.31
N GLN A 442 8.64 10.53 11.17
CA GLN A 442 8.24 11.40 12.28
C GLN A 442 6.82 11.94 12.03
N PRO A 443 5.85 11.66 12.94
CA PRO A 443 4.48 12.19 12.84
C PRO A 443 4.40 13.71 12.82
N LEU A 444 3.45 14.25 12.06
CA LEU A 444 3.28 15.70 11.87
C LEU A 444 2.77 16.39 13.14
N SER A 445 2.10 15.65 14.03
CA SER A 445 1.55 16.15 15.30
C SER A 445 2.59 16.53 16.36
N SER A 446 3.89 16.32 16.09
CA SER A 446 4.93 16.76 17.00
C SER A 446 4.97 18.31 17.04
N LYS A 447 4.82 18.91 18.22
CA LYS A 447 4.89 20.37 18.47
C LYS A 447 6.30 20.96 18.23
N CYS A 448 7.07 20.35 17.33
CA CYS A 448 8.52 20.45 17.19
C CYS A 448 8.92 20.92 15.79
N ASN A 449 8.26 21.96 15.27
CA ASN A 449 8.45 22.44 13.90
C ASN A 449 9.89 22.91 13.58
N ASN A 450 10.67 23.32 14.60
CA ASN A 450 12.03 23.85 14.41
C ASN A 450 13.15 22.81 14.65
N PHE A 451 12.78 21.58 15.01
CA PHE A 451 13.75 20.52 15.26
C PHE A 451 14.14 19.83 13.94
N THR A 452 15.42 19.57 13.69
CA THR A 452 15.92 18.89 12.48
C THR A 452 16.48 17.53 12.85
N TRP A 453 16.13 16.48 12.10
CA TRP A 453 16.80 15.18 12.21
C TRP A 453 17.21 14.66 10.85
N GLY A 454 18.10 13.67 10.86
CA GLY A 454 18.61 13.09 9.62
C GLY A 454 19.17 11.70 9.76
N LEU A 455 19.46 11.08 8.62
CA LEU A 455 20.12 9.78 8.50
C LEU A 455 21.52 9.98 7.92
N SER A 456 22.51 9.26 8.44
CA SER A 456 23.91 9.33 7.95
C SER A 456 24.47 7.99 7.52
N LYS A 457 24.00 6.89 8.11
CA LYS A 457 24.44 5.55 7.73
C LYS A 457 23.33 4.55 7.98
N ILE A 458 23.12 3.62 7.07
CA ILE A 458 22.19 2.49 7.22
C ILE A 458 22.86 1.24 6.66
N ILE A 459 22.86 0.17 7.44
CA ILE A 459 23.47 -1.11 7.08
C ILE A 459 22.51 -2.23 7.45
N SER A 460 22.21 -3.09 6.49
CA SER A 460 21.58 -4.37 6.71
C SER A 460 22.62 -5.34 7.26
N ILE A 461 22.32 -5.94 8.40
CA ILE A 461 23.20 -6.91 9.05
C ILE A 461 22.66 -8.28 8.76
N LYS A 462 23.51 -9.12 8.15
CA LYS A 462 23.08 -10.43 7.70
C LYS A 462 22.99 -11.44 8.85
N SER A 463 22.09 -12.41 8.73
CA SER A 463 22.10 -13.65 9.49
C SER A 463 23.27 -14.46 8.98
N ILE A 464 24.34 -14.46 9.76
CA ILE A 464 25.62 -14.94 9.32
C ILE A 464 25.85 -16.36 9.87
N ASN A 465 25.98 -17.33 8.95
CA ASN A 465 26.65 -18.61 9.16
C ASN A 465 28.13 -18.49 8.70
N ILE A 466 28.79 -17.39 9.05
CA ILE A 466 30.24 -17.24 8.87
C ILE A 466 30.84 -17.58 10.22
N ASP A 467 31.55 -18.69 10.26
CA ASP A 467 32.31 -19.21 11.38
C ASP A 467 33.76 -18.70 11.37
N PHE A 468 34.27 -18.19 10.24
CA PHE A 468 35.61 -17.59 10.17
C PHE A 468 35.69 -16.36 9.23
N ILE A 469 36.55 -15.41 9.56
CA ILE A 469 36.95 -14.31 8.66
C ILE A 469 38.45 -14.45 8.37
N THR A 470 38.80 -14.33 7.10
CA THR A 470 40.19 -14.22 6.65
C THR A 470 40.30 -13.08 5.65
N ASP A 471 41.22 -12.16 5.89
CA ASP A 471 41.53 -11.09 4.96
C ASP A 471 43.05 -10.90 4.86
N TYR A 472 43.51 -10.77 3.63
CA TYR A 472 44.91 -10.53 3.28
C TYR A 472 45.10 -9.14 2.65
N PHE A 473 44.04 -8.33 2.61
CA PHE A 473 44.01 -6.94 2.16
C PHE A 473 44.50 -6.72 0.71
N TYR A 474 44.41 -7.74 -0.16
CA TYR A 474 44.81 -7.63 -1.58
C TYR A 474 43.98 -6.63 -2.39
N ALA A 475 42.69 -6.43 -2.05
CA ALA A 475 41.81 -5.51 -2.76
C ALA A 475 40.70 -4.92 -1.88
N ILE A 476 40.29 -3.68 -2.18
CA ILE A 476 39.14 -3.02 -1.53
C ILE A 476 37.84 -3.83 -1.74
N SER A 477 37.72 -4.54 -2.87
CA SER A 477 36.54 -5.36 -3.18
C SER A 477 36.41 -6.61 -2.28
N SER A 478 37.52 -7.23 -1.86
CA SER A 478 37.51 -8.38 -0.94
C SER A 478 37.22 -7.97 0.51
N ALA A 479 37.63 -6.76 0.90
CA ALA A 479 37.35 -6.23 2.24
C ALA A 479 35.85 -5.96 2.48
N ARG A 480 35.06 -5.72 1.43
CA ARG A 480 33.63 -5.40 1.57
C ARG A 480 32.77 -6.55 2.12
N SER A 481 33.23 -7.80 2.04
CA SER A 481 32.50 -8.95 2.61
C SER A 481 32.84 -9.22 4.08
N ASN A 482 34.02 -8.80 4.53
CA ASN A 482 34.57 -9.13 5.84
C ASN A 482 34.42 -7.99 6.87
N TRP A 483 34.38 -6.74 6.39
CA TRP A 483 34.41 -5.57 7.26
C TRP A 483 33.14 -4.72 7.13
N GLU A 484 32.53 -4.44 8.28
CA GLU A 484 31.40 -3.53 8.43
C GLU A 484 31.81 -2.06 8.19
N SER A 485 32.97 -1.67 8.72
CA SER A 485 33.59 -0.36 8.46
C SER A 485 35.12 -0.44 8.50
N ILE A 486 35.74 0.43 7.70
CA ILE A 486 37.17 0.69 7.67
C ILE A 486 37.29 2.21 7.57
N ASP A 487 37.54 2.87 8.69
CA ASP A 487 37.58 4.32 8.82
C ASP A 487 39.00 4.75 9.23
N GLY A 488 39.55 5.78 8.59
CA GLY A 488 40.88 6.32 8.89
C GLY A 488 42.06 5.44 8.45
N ALA A 489 41.81 4.48 7.55
CA ALA A 489 42.79 3.50 7.10
C ALA A 489 42.87 3.41 5.56
N LEU A 490 44.08 3.16 5.05
CA LEU A 490 44.36 3.06 3.62
C LEU A 490 44.92 1.67 3.28
N PHE A 491 44.52 1.14 2.12
CA PHE A 491 45.08 -0.10 1.59
C PHE A 491 46.45 0.19 0.99
N ALA A 492 47.46 -0.47 1.52
CA ALA A 492 48.83 -0.35 1.10
C ALA A 492 49.24 -1.52 0.21
N GLN A 493 49.95 -1.21 -0.86
CA GLN A 493 50.56 -2.21 -1.73
C GLN A 493 51.77 -2.86 -1.04
N PRO A 494 52.22 -4.05 -1.50
CA PRO A 494 53.47 -4.65 -1.04
C PRO A 494 54.61 -3.61 -1.12
N ASP A 495 55.58 -3.72 -0.21
CA ASP A 495 56.75 -2.83 -0.04
C ASP A 495 56.51 -1.51 0.72
N GLN A 496 55.25 -1.12 0.96
CA GLN A 496 54.95 -0.07 1.94
C GLN A 496 55.02 -0.62 3.37
N CYS A 497 55.67 0.11 4.30
CA CYS A 497 55.95 -0.33 5.69
C CYS A 497 56.83 -1.58 5.87
N ASN A 498 57.76 -1.87 4.94
CA ASN A 498 58.58 -3.10 4.95
C ASN A 498 57.74 -4.39 4.97
N ASN A 499 56.51 -4.36 4.42
CA ASN A 499 55.68 -5.55 4.32
C ASN A 499 55.81 -6.20 2.95
N ASN A 500 56.00 -7.51 2.90
CA ASN A 500 56.05 -8.27 1.64
C ASN A 500 54.64 -8.61 1.10
N ILE A 501 53.59 -8.20 1.81
CA ILE A 501 52.18 -8.51 1.55
C ILE A 501 51.37 -7.22 1.71
N PRO A 502 50.26 -7.02 0.96
CA PRO A 502 49.37 -5.89 1.18
C PRO A 502 48.88 -5.80 2.62
N ALA A 503 48.68 -4.58 3.11
CA ALA A 503 48.24 -4.34 4.47
C ALA A 503 47.33 -3.12 4.57
N LEU A 504 46.65 -3.01 5.70
CA LEU A 504 45.89 -1.83 6.06
C LEU A 504 46.78 -0.89 6.90
N ILE A 505 47.01 0.33 6.42
CA ILE A 505 47.79 1.36 7.11
C ILE A 505 46.85 2.37 7.74
N PHE A 506 46.99 2.57 9.05
CA PHE A 506 46.28 3.60 9.81
C PHE A 506 47.10 4.89 9.80
N HIS A 507 46.62 5.91 9.08
CA HIS A 507 47.31 7.19 8.93
C HIS A 507 46.62 8.33 9.71
N GLU A 508 45.32 8.21 9.96
CA GLU A 508 44.56 9.24 10.66
C GLU A 508 44.73 9.15 12.19
N THR A 509 44.54 10.29 12.87
CA THR A 509 44.63 10.38 14.34
C THR A 509 43.51 9.61 15.05
N SER A 510 42.41 9.33 14.34
CA SER A 510 41.33 8.46 14.76
C SER A 510 41.05 7.46 13.66
N PHE A 511 41.12 6.17 13.96
CA PHE A 511 40.81 5.10 13.03
C PHE A 511 39.96 4.03 13.69
N SER A 512 39.13 3.35 12.92
CA SER A 512 38.35 2.22 13.40
C SER A 512 38.14 1.18 12.31
N VAL A 513 38.24 -0.09 12.68
CA VAL A 513 38.00 -1.20 11.77
C VAL A 513 37.12 -2.20 12.47
N ILE A 514 35.98 -2.49 11.87
CA ILE A 514 34.92 -3.29 12.47
C ILE A 514 34.62 -4.45 11.52
N THR A 515 34.71 -5.67 12.00
CA THR A 515 34.32 -6.87 11.23
C THR A 515 32.80 -6.94 11.11
N VAL A 516 32.30 -7.64 10.10
CA VAL A 516 30.91 -8.14 10.14
C VAL A 516 30.73 -9.09 11.35
N PRO A 517 29.51 -9.29 11.87
CA PRO A 517 29.28 -10.25 12.95
C PRO A 517 29.70 -11.67 12.57
N ILE A 518 30.30 -12.42 13.50
CA ILE A 518 30.81 -13.80 13.27
C ILE A 518 30.23 -14.72 14.34
N LEU A 519 29.90 -15.96 13.96
CA LEU A 519 29.54 -16.99 14.93
C LEU A 519 30.81 -17.55 15.58
N ILE A 520 31.13 -17.09 16.78
CA ILE A 520 32.28 -17.62 17.55
C ILE A 520 31.86 -18.90 18.27
N GLN A 521 32.50 -20.03 17.92
CA GLN A 521 32.35 -21.30 18.63
C GLN A 521 33.54 -21.57 19.56
N GLN A 522 33.41 -22.59 20.41
CA GLN A 522 34.51 -23.12 21.20
C GLN A 522 35.74 -23.38 20.30
N PHE A 523 36.91 -22.90 20.72
CA PHE A 523 38.21 -23.00 20.02
C PHE A 523 38.51 -22.00 18.89
N HIS A 524 37.62 -21.06 18.57
CA HIS A 524 37.97 -19.97 17.66
C HIS A 524 39.06 -19.06 18.27
N VAL A 525 39.96 -18.58 17.41
CA VAL A 525 41.05 -17.68 17.75
C VAL A 525 41.11 -16.53 16.77
N LEU A 526 41.50 -15.35 17.24
CA LEU A 526 41.84 -14.22 16.40
C LEU A 526 43.33 -14.27 16.09
N VAL A 527 43.68 -14.42 14.80
CA VAL A 527 45.06 -14.35 14.33
C VAL A 527 45.24 -13.08 13.52
N LEU A 528 46.21 -12.26 13.90
CA LEU A 528 46.54 -11.02 13.18
C LEU A 528 48.04 -10.79 13.13
N GLN A 529 48.47 -10.10 12.07
CA GLN A 529 49.84 -9.63 11.90
C GLN A 529 49.84 -8.12 12.04
N PHE A 530 50.62 -7.59 12.97
CA PHE A 530 50.64 -6.16 13.29
C PHE A 530 52.06 -5.60 13.33
N ASN A 531 52.19 -4.34 12.90
CA ASN A 531 53.44 -3.59 12.96
C ASN A 531 53.13 -2.12 13.26
N THR A 532 53.97 -1.50 14.10
CA THR A 532 53.89 -0.09 14.46
C THR A 532 54.85 0.78 13.63
N LYS A 533 55.63 0.17 12.74
CA LYS A 533 56.78 0.80 12.06
C LYS A 533 56.52 0.97 10.57
N CYS A 534 55.76 2.00 10.24
CA CYS A 534 55.49 2.41 8.86
C CYS A 534 56.28 3.66 8.42
N ASP A 535 56.70 4.50 9.37
CA ASP A 535 57.44 5.73 9.08
C ASP A 535 58.95 5.55 9.37
N GLN A 536 59.77 5.76 8.34
CA GLN A 536 61.22 5.52 8.38
C GLN A 536 61.99 6.60 9.17
N ASN A 537 61.33 7.71 9.56
CA ASN A 537 61.98 8.86 10.19
C ASN A 537 61.97 8.88 11.73
N VAL A 538 61.37 7.89 12.40
CA VAL A 538 61.27 7.87 13.86
C VAL A 538 62.40 7.04 14.48
N ASN A 539 63.38 7.72 15.10
CA ASN A 539 64.49 7.09 15.82
C ASN A 539 63.99 6.26 17.02
N MET A 540 64.32 4.96 17.03
CA MET A 540 63.82 3.93 17.97
C MET A 540 64.24 4.07 19.46
N LYS A 541 64.86 5.17 19.89
CA LYS A 541 65.18 5.34 21.32
C LYS A 541 64.02 5.89 22.16
N THR A 542 62.92 6.32 21.54
CA THR A 542 61.84 7.03 22.26
C THR A 542 60.42 6.69 21.81
N LEU A 543 60.17 5.52 21.18
CA LEU A 543 58.81 4.96 21.24
C LEU A 543 58.68 4.23 22.58
N GLN A 544 58.43 5.01 23.63
CA GLN A 544 57.94 4.44 24.88
C GLN A 544 56.60 3.79 24.56
N CYS A 545 56.54 2.47 24.74
CA CYS A 545 55.35 1.63 24.69
C CYS A 545 54.04 2.28 25.18
N ARG A 546 54.14 3.18 26.17
CA ARG A 546 53.06 3.89 26.87
C ARG A 546 52.14 4.78 26.04
N ASN A 547 52.39 4.96 24.74
CA ASN A 547 51.58 5.84 23.89
C ASN A 547 50.77 5.11 22.80
N LEU A 548 50.74 3.77 22.77
CA LEU A 548 49.84 3.04 21.87
C LEU A 548 48.44 2.97 22.49
N THR A 549 47.52 3.76 21.94
CA THR A 549 46.12 3.83 22.38
C THR A 549 45.20 2.86 21.62
N THR A 550 45.75 2.01 20.75
CA THR A 550 44.97 1.07 19.96
C THR A 550 44.49 -0.09 20.81
N ILE A 551 43.19 -0.31 20.83
CA ILE A 551 42.55 -1.35 21.62
C ILE A 551 41.80 -2.28 20.67
N ILE A 552 41.89 -3.59 20.91
CA ILE A 552 40.99 -4.56 20.30
C ILE A 552 39.84 -4.77 21.28
N GLU A 553 38.63 -4.61 20.79
CA GLU A 553 37.40 -4.75 21.55
C GLU A 553 36.47 -5.75 20.83
N TYR A 554 35.57 -6.35 21.59
CA TYR A 554 34.53 -7.23 21.06
C TYR A 554 33.19 -6.86 21.68
N ARG A 555 32.12 -7.29 21.00
CA ARG A 555 30.74 -7.15 21.47
C ARG A 555 30.01 -8.46 21.19
N THR A 556 29.35 -9.01 22.20
CA THR A 556 28.62 -10.29 22.13
C THR A 556 27.12 -10.09 21.93
N ASP A 557 26.60 -8.91 22.25
CA ASP A 557 25.18 -8.63 22.26
C ASP A 557 24.81 -7.24 21.71
N LEU A 558 23.49 -7.03 21.66
CA LEU A 558 22.76 -5.84 21.18
C LEU A 558 23.03 -4.56 22.00
N SER A 559 23.96 -4.56 22.96
CA SER A 559 24.09 -3.50 23.96
C SER A 559 24.84 -2.24 23.50
N LEU A 560 25.23 -2.15 22.21
CA LEU A 560 26.12 -1.10 21.66
C LEU A 560 27.41 -0.87 22.47
N LYS A 561 27.72 -1.74 23.44
CA LYS A 561 28.81 -1.58 24.39
C LYS A 561 29.96 -2.47 23.98
N TRP A 562 31.10 -1.84 23.77
CA TRP A 562 32.35 -2.53 23.50
C TRP A 562 32.98 -3.03 24.79
N THR A 563 33.45 -4.28 24.76
CA THR A 563 34.23 -4.87 25.84
C THR A 563 35.67 -5.01 25.37
N LYS A 564 36.58 -4.43 26.14
CA LYS A 564 38.02 -4.51 25.86
C LYS A 564 38.49 -5.97 25.86
N LEU A 565 39.10 -6.40 24.75
CA LEU A 565 39.75 -7.70 24.62
C LEU A 565 41.23 -7.60 25.04
N ILE A 566 41.98 -6.71 24.40
CA ILE A 566 43.42 -6.53 24.63
C ILE A 566 43.89 -5.13 24.21
N ASN A 567 44.91 -4.60 24.89
CA ASN A 567 45.61 -3.40 24.44
C ASN A 567 46.72 -3.80 23.46
N MET A 568 46.84 -3.12 22.32
CA MET A 568 47.94 -3.38 21.39
C MET A 568 49.30 -3.02 21.97
N GLU A 569 49.35 -2.13 22.97
CA GLU A 569 50.57 -1.90 23.77
C GLU A 569 51.08 -3.21 24.39
N ASP A 570 50.20 -4.02 24.99
CA ASP A 570 50.58 -5.27 25.65
C ASP A 570 51.16 -6.29 24.65
N LEU A 571 50.71 -6.25 23.39
CA LEU A 571 51.19 -7.10 22.31
C LEU A 571 52.53 -6.59 21.74
N ALA A 572 52.64 -5.29 21.46
CA ALA A 572 53.81 -4.67 20.87
C ALA A 572 55.04 -4.71 21.80
N CYS A 573 54.84 -4.53 23.11
CA CYS A 573 55.93 -4.46 24.09
C CYS A 573 56.50 -5.83 24.49
N ARG A 574 55.72 -6.90 24.35
CA ARG A 574 56.24 -8.27 24.48
C ARG A 574 57.15 -8.65 23.31
N THR A 575 56.90 -8.09 22.13
CA THR A 575 57.64 -8.43 20.90
C THR A 575 58.84 -7.54 20.61
N SER A 576 58.85 -6.28 21.07
CA SER A 576 59.96 -5.34 20.87
C SER A 576 61.25 -5.74 21.60
N LEU A 577 61.15 -6.58 22.64
CA LEU A 577 62.28 -7.11 23.39
C LEU A 577 63.02 -8.25 22.67
N ILE A 578 62.42 -8.87 21.65
CA ILE A 578 62.93 -10.14 21.10
C ILE A 578 63.46 -10.01 19.66
N ASN A 579 62.81 -9.26 18.76
CA ASN A 579 63.18 -9.31 17.32
C ASN A 579 62.97 -7.99 16.56
N GLY A 580 63.68 -6.92 16.93
CA GLY A 580 64.11 -5.88 15.96
C GLY A 580 63.07 -5.27 15.00
N GLY A 581 61.79 -5.19 15.36
CA GLY A 581 60.76 -4.50 14.55
C GLY A 581 60.27 -5.25 13.30
N TYR A 582 60.29 -6.59 13.29
CA TYR A 582 59.61 -7.38 12.26
C TYR A 582 58.12 -7.57 12.56
N PHE A 583 57.32 -7.79 11.52
CA PHE A 583 55.91 -8.14 11.63
C PHE A 583 55.73 -9.39 12.49
N ASN A 584 54.96 -9.28 13.59
CA ASN A 584 54.71 -10.42 14.47
C ASN A 584 53.30 -10.94 14.28
N MET A 585 53.19 -12.25 14.20
CA MET A 585 51.91 -12.95 14.20
C MET A 585 51.45 -13.13 15.65
N HIS A 586 50.26 -12.64 15.95
CA HIS A 586 49.65 -12.75 17.26
C HIS A 586 48.42 -13.63 17.17
N THR A 587 48.33 -14.63 18.06
CA THR A 587 47.14 -15.47 18.22
C THR A 587 46.49 -15.14 19.56
N ILE A 588 45.24 -14.70 19.52
CA ILE A 588 44.47 -14.26 20.68
C ILE A 588 43.30 -15.22 20.86
N LYS A 589 43.20 -15.81 22.06
CA LYS A 589 42.06 -16.65 22.41
C LYS A 589 40.84 -15.75 22.60
N LEU A 590 39.75 -16.07 21.89
CA LEU A 590 38.50 -15.33 22.04
C LEU A 590 37.76 -15.80 23.31
N PRO A 591 37.13 -14.88 24.05
CA PRO A 591 36.25 -15.24 25.14
C PRO A 591 35.03 -15.96 24.57
N PHE A 592 34.80 -17.18 25.04
CA PHE A 592 33.61 -17.96 24.70
C PHE A 592 32.70 -17.97 25.92
N GLU A 593 31.65 -17.16 25.88
CA GLU A 593 30.57 -17.24 26.84
C GLU A 593 29.63 -18.35 26.39
N THR A 594 29.49 -19.41 27.20
CA THR A 594 28.45 -20.41 27.01
C THR A 594 27.10 -19.74 27.27
N TYR A 595 26.47 -19.21 26.23
CA TYR A 595 25.04 -18.92 26.30
C TYR A 595 24.32 -20.25 26.49
N SER A 596 23.76 -20.45 27.69
CA SER A 596 22.83 -21.53 27.97
C SER A 596 21.69 -21.44 26.95
N ARG A 597 21.60 -22.44 26.07
CA ARG A 597 20.42 -22.67 25.24
C ARG A 597 19.17 -22.70 26.14
N TYR A 598 18.18 -21.89 25.78
CA TYR A 598 16.75 -22.15 25.88
C TYR A 598 16.21 -22.71 27.21
N ASP A 599 15.56 -21.84 27.98
CA ASP A 599 14.31 -22.18 28.68
C ASP A 599 13.22 -21.24 28.15
N GLY A 600 12.19 -21.81 27.49
CA GLY A 600 10.94 -21.13 27.09
C GLY A 600 10.81 -20.79 25.62
#